data_AF-A0A7W0EUD2-F1
#
_entry.id   AF-A0A7W0EUD2-F1
#
_cell.length_a   1.000
_cell.length_b   1.000
_cell.length_c   1.000
_cell.angle_alpha   90.00
_cell.angle_beta   90.00
_cell.angle_gamma   90.00
#
_symmetry.space_group_name_H-M   'P 1'
#
loop_
_entity.id
_entity.type
_entity.pdbx_description
1 polymer ?
#
loop_
_entity_poly.entity_id
_entity_poly.type
_entity_poly.pdbx_seq_one_letter_code
_entity_poly.pdbx_strand_id
1 'polypeptide(L)'
;MAEKDPVCKNCGKKSGEKGHLCNPVEPAEAYICEHCGAETSNPRHICRPKLEKVNFVCITCGRVAQLPGELCNPRDIVLMAKDEPPQRII
;
A
#
# COMPACT_ATOMS: atom_id res chain seq x y z
N MET A 1 -24.34 -0.89 -21.64
CA MET A 1 -23.52 0.34 -21.76
C MET A 1 -22.26 -0.06 -22.52
N ALA A 2 -21.97 0.54 -23.67
CA ALA A 2 -20.82 0.14 -24.48
C ALA A 2 -19.55 0.70 -23.84
N GLU A 3 -18.89 -0.09 -23.00
CA GLU A 3 -17.54 0.18 -22.52
C GLU A 3 -16.60 0.15 -23.73
N LYS A 4 -16.20 1.33 -24.19
CA LYS A 4 -15.29 1.48 -25.32
C LYS A 4 -13.90 1.07 -24.83
N ASP A 5 -13.40 -0.07 -25.30
CA ASP A 5 -12.08 -0.60 -24.93
C ASP A 5 -11.01 0.48 -25.02
N PRO A 6 -10.25 0.76 -23.94
CA PRO A 6 -9.18 1.74 -24.00
C PRO A 6 -8.10 1.33 -25.03
N VAL A 7 -7.76 2.27 -25.90
CA VAL A 7 -6.74 2.10 -26.96
C VAL A 7 -5.42 2.71 -26.47
N CYS A 8 -4.33 1.96 -26.55
CA CYS A 8 -3.00 2.46 -26.20
C CYS A 8 -2.54 3.50 -27.22
N LYS A 9 -2.26 4.75 -26.79
CA LYS A 9 -1.75 5.80 -27.69
C LYS A 9 -0.37 5.48 -28.28
N ASN A 10 0.41 4.62 -27.63
CA ASN A 10 1.77 4.29 -28.07
C ASN A 10 1.80 3.19 -29.14
N CYS A 11 0.97 2.14 -29.00
CA CYS A 11 1.01 0.96 -29.88
C CYS A 11 -0.32 0.69 -30.62
N GLY A 12 -1.37 1.47 -30.38
CA GLY A 12 -2.67 1.35 -31.05
C GLY A 12 -3.51 0.12 -30.67
N LYS A 13 -3.00 -0.77 -29.80
CA LYS A 13 -3.74 -1.96 -29.36
C LYS A 13 -4.85 -1.60 -28.38
N LYS A 14 -5.98 -2.30 -28.52
CA LYS A 14 -7.09 -2.29 -27.56
C LYS A 14 -6.76 -3.21 -26.39
N SER A 15 -7.15 -2.78 -25.20
CA SER A 15 -7.06 -3.57 -23.97
C SER A 15 -8.39 -3.50 -23.24
N GLY A 16 -8.82 -4.56 -22.58
CA GLY A 16 -10.05 -4.56 -21.78
C GLY A 16 -9.97 -3.61 -20.58
N GLU A 17 -8.76 -3.28 -20.11
CA GLU A 17 -8.56 -2.40 -18.96
C GLU A 17 -7.44 -1.37 -19.23
N LYS A 18 -7.61 -0.15 -18.68
CA LYS A 18 -6.65 0.96 -18.81
C LYS A 18 -5.28 0.63 -18.23
N GLY A 19 -5.22 -0.21 -17.18
CA GLY A 19 -3.99 -0.64 -16.52
C GLY A 19 -3.15 -1.65 -17.31
N HIS A 20 -3.72 -2.26 -18.35
CA HIS A 20 -3.04 -3.23 -19.21
C HIS A 20 -2.51 -2.60 -20.51
N LEU A 21 -2.60 -1.28 -20.65
CA LEU A 21 -1.98 -0.56 -21.75
C LEU A 21 -0.46 -0.47 -21.54
N CYS A 22 0.30 -0.54 -22.62
CA CYS A 22 1.75 -0.28 -22.58
C CYS A 22 2.09 1.12 -22.05
N ASN A 23 1.16 2.07 -22.21
CA ASN A 23 1.18 3.37 -21.56
C ASN A 23 -0.19 3.57 -20.89
N PRO A 24 -0.33 3.26 -19.59
CA PRO A 24 -1.59 3.43 -18.86
C PRO A 24 -2.04 4.88 -18.89
N VAL A 25 -3.33 5.10 -19.17
CA VAL A 25 -3.92 6.44 -19.04
C VAL A 25 -4.15 6.71 -17.56
N GLU A 26 -3.70 7.86 -17.08
CA GLU A 26 -3.94 8.30 -15.70
C GLU A 26 -5.45 8.32 -15.42
N PRO A 27 -5.91 7.78 -14.27
CA PRO A 27 -7.31 7.87 -13.92
C PRO A 27 -7.68 9.31 -13.57
N ALA A 28 -8.93 9.65 -13.86
CA ALA A 28 -9.46 11.00 -13.69
C ALA A 28 -9.74 11.37 -12.22
N GLU A 29 -9.81 10.39 -11.32
CA GLU A 29 -10.19 10.58 -9.91
C GLU A 29 -9.22 9.83 -9.00
N ALA A 30 -8.75 10.52 -7.96
CA ALA A 30 -7.94 9.96 -6.89
C ALA A 30 -8.84 9.57 -5.72
N TYR A 31 -8.69 8.33 -5.24
CA TYR A 31 -9.34 7.85 -4.03
C TYR A 31 -8.47 8.19 -2.83
N ILE A 32 -9.05 8.82 -1.82
CA ILE A 32 -8.34 9.21 -0.59
C ILE A 32 -8.74 8.25 0.53
N CYS A 33 -7.75 7.66 1.20
CA CYS A 33 -7.99 6.82 2.37
C CYS A 33 -8.44 7.70 3.55
N GLU A 34 -9.67 7.52 4.06
CA GLU A 34 -10.16 8.28 5.22
C GLU A 34 -9.35 8.04 6.51
N HIS A 35 -8.61 6.93 6.58
CA HIS A 35 -7.82 6.58 7.76
C HIS A 35 -6.40 7.18 7.77
N CYS A 36 -5.77 7.36 6.61
CA CYS A 36 -4.38 7.83 6.54
C CYS A 36 -4.14 9.01 5.59
N GLY A 37 -5.16 9.44 4.84
CA GLY A 37 -5.09 10.55 3.89
C GLY A 37 -4.31 10.25 2.61
N ALA A 38 -3.83 9.01 2.41
CA ALA A 38 -3.10 8.65 1.19
C ALA A 38 -4.03 8.62 -0.02
N GLU A 39 -3.58 9.20 -1.12
CA GLU A 39 -4.29 9.20 -2.40
C GLU A 39 -3.82 8.04 -3.29
N THR A 40 -4.77 7.44 -4.02
CA THR A 40 -4.48 6.41 -5.01
C THR A 40 -5.40 6.53 -6.21
N SER A 41 -4.82 6.33 -7.37
CA SER A 41 -5.48 6.16 -8.66
C SER A 41 -6.41 4.93 -8.74
N ASN A 42 -6.26 3.96 -7.85
CA ASN A 42 -7.03 2.71 -7.86
C ASN A 42 -7.55 2.38 -6.45
N PRO A 43 -8.86 2.14 -6.27
CA PRO A 43 -9.44 1.89 -4.95
C PRO A 43 -8.91 0.59 -4.32
N ARG A 44 -8.46 -0.39 -5.13
CA ARG A 44 -7.82 -1.63 -4.64
C ARG A 44 -6.48 -1.38 -3.96
N HIS A 45 -5.88 -0.20 -4.13
CA HIS A 45 -4.57 0.14 -3.56
C HIS A 45 -4.66 1.10 -2.37
N ILE A 46 -5.86 1.48 -1.92
CA ILE A 46 -6.06 2.54 -0.91
C ILE A 46 -5.40 2.27 0.45
N CYS A 47 -5.09 1.00 0.73
CA CYS A 47 -4.38 0.57 1.93
C CYS A 47 -3.02 -0.08 1.65
N ARG A 48 -2.61 -0.23 0.38
CA ARG A 48 -1.33 -0.87 0.03
C ARG A 48 -0.13 -0.07 0.57
N PRO A 49 -0.10 1.27 0.52
CA PRO A 49 0.96 2.07 1.15
C PRO A 49 1.05 1.90 2.68
N LYS A 50 -0.05 1.49 3.33
CA LYS A 50 -0.04 1.22 4.78
C LYS A 50 0.81 -0.01 5.11
N LEU A 51 0.80 -1.03 4.25
CA LEU A 51 1.62 -2.23 4.42
C LEU A 51 3.12 -1.93 4.25
N GLU A 52 3.48 -0.96 3.41
CA GLU A 52 4.87 -0.53 3.20
C GLU A 52 5.46 0.19 4.41
N LYS A 53 4.62 0.76 5.29
CA LYS A 53 5.03 1.51 6.47
C LYS A 53 4.97 0.69 7.77
N VAL A 54 4.74 -0.62 7.67
CA VAL A 54 4.71 -1.49 8.84
C VAL A 54 6.13 -1.71 9.35
N ASN A 55 6.44 -1.14 10.52
CA ASN A 55 7.77 -1.21 11.13
C ASN A 55 7.79 -2.07 12.39
N PHE A 56 6.64 -2.28 13.04
CA PHE A 56 6.58 -2.95 14.34
C PHE A 56 5.64 -4.15 14.32
N VAL A 57 5.98 -5.17 15.09
CA VAL A 57 5.14 -6.32 15.40
C VAL A 57 5.04 -6.51 16.91
N CYS A 58 3.86 -6.88 17.39
CA CYS A 58 3.65 -7.24 18.78
C CYS A 58 4.14 -8.65 19.02
N ILE A 59 5.14 -8.84 19.87
CA ILE A 59 5.68 -10.18 20.14
C ILE A 59 4.72 -11.09 20.90
N THR A 60 3.72 -10.50 21.58
CA THR A 60 2.74 -11.25 22.36
C THR A 60 1.59 -11.79 21.51
N CYS A 61 1.09 -11.00 20.54
CA CYS A 61 -0.13 -11.34 19.79
C CYS A 61 0.01 -11.28 18.26
N GLY A 62 1.19 -10.93 17.73
CA GLY A 62 1.48 -10.93 16.30
C GLY A 62 0.88 -9.78 15.49
N ARG A 63 0.15 -8.84 16.12
CA ARG A 63 -0.36 -7.64 15.43
C ARG A 63 0.79 -6.76 14.94
N VAL A 64 0.59 -6.10 13.80
CA VAL A 64 1.57 -5.19 13.21
C VAL A 64 1.05 -3.77 13.16
N ALA A 65 1.97 -2.79 13.26
CA ALA A 65 1.61 -1.38 13.23
C ALA A 65 2.75 -0.52 12.68
N GLN A 66 2.43 0.74 12.38
CA GLN A 66 3.42 1.71 11.92
C GLN A 66 4.19 2.31 13.09
N LEU A 67 3.53 2.50 14.24
CA LEU A 67 4.12 3.07 15.45
C LEU A 67 4.11 2.07 16.61
N PRO A 68 5.10 2.10 17.51
CA PRO A 68 5.18 1.17 18.62
C PRO A 68 4.04 1.38 19.63
N GLY A 69 3.58 2.62 19.82
CA GLY A 69 2.48 2.95 20.74
C GLY A 69 1.11 2.41 20.34
N GLU A 70 0.97 1.87 19.12
CA GLU A 70 -0.24 1.20 18.65
C GLU A 70 -0.30 -0.28 19.08
N LEU A 71 0.74 -0.79 19.76
CA LEU A 71 0.89 -2.20 20.13
C LEU A 71 1.13 -2.38 21.63
N CYS A 72 0.66 -3.50 22.17
CA CYS A 72 0.81 -3.83 23.59
C CYS A 72 2.26 -4.16 23.98
N ASN A 73 3.02 -4.75 23.05
CA ASN A 73 4.41 -5.17 23.26
C ASN A 73 5.19 -5.07 21.93
N PRO A 74 5.48 -3.84 21.46
CA PRO A 74 6.08 -3.60 20.15
C PRO A 74 7.53 -4.07 20.08
N ARG A 75 7.89 -4.69 18.96
CA ARG A 75 9.28 -4.87 18.55
C ARG A 75 9.44 -4.48 17.09
N ASP A 76 10.54 -3.81 16.78
CA ASP A 76 10.88 -3.40 15.42
C ASP A 76 11.23 -4.61 14.56
N ILE A 77 10.60 -4.72 13.40
CA ILE A 77 10.72 -5.86 12.47
C ILE A 77 12.14 -5.94 11.88
N VAL A 78 12.78 -4.81 11.62
CA VAL A 78 14.14 -4.75 11.09
C VAL A 78 15.15 -5.18 12.16
N LEU A 79 14.99 -4.70 13.40
CA LEU A 79 15.84 -5.13 14.52
C LEU A 79 15.64 -6.62 14.84
N MET A 80 14.40 -7.13 14.74
CA MET A 80 14.13 -8.56 14.84
C MET A 80 14.87 -9.37 13.78
N ALA A 81 14.86 -8.93 12.53
CA ALA A 81 15.52 -9.63 11.42
C ALA A 81 17.06 -9.66 11.55
N LYS A 82 17.63 -8.72 12.32
CA LYS A 82 19.08 -8.63 12.58
C LYS A 82 19.52 -9.34 13.86
N ASP A 83 18.61 -10.02 14.56
CA ASP A 83 18.84 -10.59 15.88
C ASP A 83 19.39 -9.59 16.92
N GLU A 84 19.15 -8.28 16.72
CA GLU A 84 19.59 -7.24 17.64
C GLU A 84 18.75 -7.28 18.93
N PRO A 85 19.38 -7.05 20.10
CA PRO A 85 18.66 -7.02 21.38
C PRO A 85 17.59 -5.92 21.34
N PRO A 86 16.41 -6.17 21.94
CA PRO A 86 15.31 -5.20 21.90
C PRO A 86 15.75 -3.89 22.54
N GLN A 87 15.80 -2.83 21.74
CA GLN A 87 16.00 -1.49 22.25
C GLN A 87 14.74 -1.12 23.04
N ARG A 88 14.88 -0.83 24.34
CA ARG A 88 13.78 -0.29 25.16
C ARG A 88 13.40 1.07 24.56
N ILE A 89 12.27 1.10 23.86
CA ILE A 89 11.63 2.35 23.44
C ILE A 89 10.94 2.88 24.70
N ILE A 90 11.56 3.85 25.37
CA ILE A 90 11.07 4.52 26.58
C ILE A 90 10.04 5.57 26.17
#